data_AF-A0A8J3WFN4-F1
#
_entry.id   AF-A0A8J3WFN4-F1
#
_cell.length_a   1.000
_cell.length_b   1.000
_cell.length_c   1.000
_cell.angle_alpha   90.00
_cell.angle_beta   90.00
_cell.angle_gamma   90.00
#
_symmetry.space_group_name_H-M   'P 1'
#
loop_
_entity.id
_entity.type
_entity.pdbx_description
1 polymer ?
#
loop_
_entity_poly.entity_id
_entity_poly.type
_entity_poly.pdbx_seq_one_letter_code
_entity_poly.pdbx_strand_id
1 'polypeptide(L)'
;MITVAAPPPVVATAGTRAVGIGRYVVAAGRGDTAEAAFSVVDDHRGRGVGRMLLDALSARAAEGGHDAVFAFECLHDMSRPVETLAAIRRAIKPGGSVVVMDEAAAESLTAPADDTERLLYGFSLLVCLPDGMAHQPSAATGTVMRPDTLRRYAAEAGFRDVEVLPIEDFGFWRFYRLLI
;
A
#
# COMPACT_ATOMS: atom_id res chain seq x y z
N MET A 1 -2.86 36.45 -15.32
CA MET A 1 -1.83 35.55 -15.88
C MET A 1 -1.44 34.60 -14.74
N ILE A 2 -1.87 33.34 -14.78
CA ILE A 2 -1.59 32.36 -13.71
C ILE A 2 -0.44 31.49 -14.19
N THR A 3 0.71 31.59 -13.56
CA THR A 3 1.86 30.70 -13.77
C THR A 3 1.84 29.62 -12.69
N VAL A 4 1.80 28.35 -13.11
CA VAL A 4 2.04 27.20 -12.23
C VAL A 4 3.52 26.84 -12.38
N ALA A 5 4.33 27.09 -11.35
CA ALA A 5 5.69 26.57 -11.30
C ALA A 5 5.63 25.14 -10.79
N ALA A 6 5.89 24.16 -11.66
CA ALA A 6 6.09 22.78 -11.24
C ALA A 6 7.35 22.68 -10.34
N PRO A 7 7.34 21.86 -9.28
CA PRO A 7 8.52 21.66 -8.46
C PRO A 7 9.69 21.09 -9.30
N PRO A 8 10.94 21.41 -8.95
CA PRO A 8 12.10 20.94 -9.70
C PRO A 8 12.23 19.41 -9.63
N PRO A 9 12.74 18.77 -10.71
CA PRO A 9 12.95 17.32 -10.72
C PRO A 9 13.98 16.88 -9.68
N VAL A 10 13.85 15.64 -9.21
CA VAL A 10 14.88 14.98 -8.39
C VAL A 10 15.93 14.40 -9.33
N VAL A 11 17.21 14.70 -9.11
CA VAL A 11 18.31 14.20 -9.94
C VAL A 11 19.20 13.29 -9.09
N ALA A 12 19.41 12.06 -9.53
CA ALA A 12 20.39 11.15 -8.95
C ALA A 12 21.73 11.32 -9.66
N THR A 13 22.82 11.46 -8.90
CA THR A 13 24.17 11.68 -9.42
C THR A 13 25.16 10.61 -8.93
N ALA A 14 26.06 10.18 -9.81
CA ALA A 14 27.25 9.41 -9.47
C ALA A 14 28.49 10.30 -9.73
N GLY A 15 29.05 10.86 -8.66
CA GLY A 15 30.03 11.94 -8.76
C GLY A 15 29.41 13.18 -9.41
N THR A 16 30.01 13.68 -10.49
CA THR A 16 29.51 14.83 -11.25
C THR A 16 28.52 14.47 -12.35
N ARG A 17 28.27 13.17 -12.59
CA ARG A 17 27.40 12.70 -13.68
C ARG A 17 25.99 12.43 -13.17
N ALA A 18 24.97 12.95 -13.87
CA ALA A 18 23.59 12.55 -13.66
C ALA A 18 23.35 11.12 -14.18
N VAL A 19 22.76 10.27 -13.34
CA VAL A 19 22.51 8.84 -13.61
C VAL A 19 21.03 8.45 -13.47
N GLY A 20 20.19 9.38 -13.02
CA GLY A 20 18.75 9.22 -13.07
C GLY A 20 18.02 10.52 -12.76
N ILE A 21 16.76 10.59 -13.17
CA ILE A 21 15.88 11.74 -12.93
C ILE A 21 14.51 11.23 -12.52
N GLY A 22 13.91 11.89 -11.53
CA GLY A 22 12.56 11.66 -11.05
C GLY A 22 11.72 12.93 -11.13
N ARG A 23 10.43 12.80 -11.41
CA ARG A 23 9.46 13.90 -11.41
C ARG A 23 8.23 13.51 -10.61
N TYR A 24 7.72 14.48 -9.87
CA TYR A 24 6.44 14.42 -9.17
C TYR A 24 5.62 15.61 -9.66
N VAL A 25 4.49 15.34 -10.31
CA VAL A 25 3.67 16.37 -10.96
C VAL A 25 2.25 16.27 -10.43
N VAL A 26 1.80 17.29 -9.71
CA VAL A 26 0.39 17.42 -9.31
C VAL A 26 -0.42 17.85 -10.53
N ALA A 27 -1.52 17.15 -10.82
CA ALA A 27 -2.35 17.44 -11.98
C ALA A 27 -2.99 18.82 -11.88
N ALA A 28 -2.88 19.62 -12.95
CA ALA A 28 -3.43 20.96 -12.98
C ALA A 28 -4.97 20.93 -12.87
N GLY A 29 -5.52 21.70 -11.93
CA GLY A 29 -6.98 21.78 -11.70
C GLY A 29 -7.59 20.66 -10.85
N ARG A 30 -6.78 19.69 -10.41
CA ARG A 30 -7.17 18.59 -9.53
C ARG A 30 -6.05 18.33 -8.51
N GLY A 31 -6.06 19.10 -7.42
CA GLY A 31 -5.03 19.05 -6.37
C GLY A 31 -4.97 17.74 -5.56
N ASP A 32 -5.80 16.77 -5.91
CA ASP A 32 -5.92 15.43 -5.33
C ASP A 32 -5.23 14.34 -6.14
N THR A 33 -4.71 14.66 -7.34
CA THR A 33 -4.06 13.69 -8.22
C THR A 33 -2.65 14.13 -8.58
N ALA A 34 -1.70 13.18 -8.58
CA ALA A 34 -0.33 13.42 -8.96
C ALA A 34 0.28 12.22 -9.69
N GLU A 35 1.23 12.50 -10.58
CA GLU A 35 2.03 11.50 -11.31
C GLU A 35 3.46 11.49 -10.77
N ALA A 36 3.98 10.29 -10.49
CA ALA A 36 5.38 10.07 -10.17
C ALA A 36 6.03 9.22 -11.26
N ALA A 37 7.12 9.71 -11.85
CA ALA A 37 7.85 9.03 -12.91
C ALA A 37 9.36 9.16 -12.69
N PHE A 38 10.14 8.13 -13.03
CA PHE A 38 11.60 8.19 -13.01
C PHE A 38 12.23 7.48 -14.21
N SER A 39 13.47 7.85 -14.50
CA SER A 39 14.31 7.18 -15.51
C SER A 39 15.73 7.02 -14.96
N VAL A 40 16.36 5.90 -15.26
CA VAL A 40 17.72 5.56 -14.85
C VAL A 40 18.53 5.24 -16.10
N VAL A 41 19.74 5.78 -16.20
CA VAL A 41 20.63 5.49 -17.33
C VAL A 41 21.02 4.01 -17.33
N ASP A 42 21.13 3.40 -18.52
CA ASP A 42 21.20 1.95 -18.68
C ASP A 42 22.32 1.29 -17.88
N ASP A 43 23.52 1.86 -17.88
CA ASP A 43 24.69 1.33 -17.17
C ASP A 43 24.56 1.40 -15.63
N HIS A 44 23.49 2.01 -15.12
CA HIS A 44 23.19 2.14 -13.69
C HIS A 44 21.90 1.41 -13.27
N ARG A 45 21.29 0.63 -14.17
CA ARG A 45 20.20 -0.30 -13.84
C ARG A 45 20.68 -1.37 -12.86
N GLY A 46 19.79 -1.88 -12.01
CA GLY A 46 20.11 -2.91 -10.99
C GLY A 46 20.94 -2.44 -9.80
N ARG A 47 21.34 -1.16 -9.74
CA ARG A 47 22.17 -0.59 -8.65
C ARG A 47 21.37 0.15 -7.57
N GLY A 48 20.05 -0.05 -7.54
CA GLY A 48 19.16 0.60 -6.56
C GLY A 48 18.79 2.06 -6.87
N VAL A 49 19.34 2.68 -7.92
CA VAL A 49 19.05 4.09 -8.28
C VAL A 49 17.55 4.35 -8.48
N GLY A 50 16.83 3.43 -9.13
CA GLY A 50 15.38 3.53 -9.31
C GLY A 50 14.61 3.50 -7.99
N ARG A 51 15.05 2.68 -7.04
CA ARG A 51 14.47 2.63 -5.70
C ARG A 51 14.71 3.92 -4.92
N MET A 52 15.94 4.45 -4.96
CA MET A 52 16.27 5.73 -4.32
C MET A 52 15.45 6.89 -4.90
N LEU A 53 15.24 6.91 -6.22
CA LEU A 53 14.38 7.91 -6.87
C LEU A 53 12.92 7.72 -6.47
N LEU A 54 12.41 6.50 -6.43
CA LEU A 54 11.05 6.20 -5.99
C LEU A 54 10.83 6.59 -4.52
N ASP A 55 11.78 6.32 -3.64
CA ASP A 55 11.73 6.70 -2.23
C ASP A 55 11.68 8.23 -2.08
N ALA A 56 12.51 8.96 -2.85
CA ALA A 56 12.51 10.41 -2.86
C ALA A 56 11.19 11.00 -3.40
N LEU A 57 10.62 10.42 -4.46
CA LEU A 57 9.33 10.84 -5.01
C LEU A 57 8.17 10.54 -4.05
N SER A 58 8.23 9.39 -3.36
CA SER A 58 7.25 9.02 -2.33
C SER A 58 7.33 9.94 -1.11
N ALA A 59 8.54 10.37 -0.72
CA ALA A 59 8.72 11.39 0.32
C ALA A 59 8.07 12.72 -0.09
N ARG A 60 8.17 13.12 -1.36
CA ARG A 60 7.46 14.32 -1.86
C ARG A 60 5.95 14.15 -1.89
N ALA A 61 5.45 12.96 -2.20
CA ALA A 61 4.02 12.67 -2.08
C ALA A 61 3.54 12.80 -0.62
N ALA A 62 4.38 12.37 0.33
CA ALA A 62 4.10 12.52 1.76
C ALA A 62 4.16 13.98 2.24
N GLU A 63 4.88 14.89 1.57
CA GLU A 63 4.89 16.33 1.88
C GLU A 63 3.50 16.99 1.71
N GLY A 64 2.59 16.41 0.91
CA GLY A 64 1.23 16.90 0.71
C GLY A 64 0.19 16.32 1.68
N GLY A 65 0.49 15.19 2.31
CA GLY A 65 -0.46 14.41 3.11
C GLY A 65 -1.67 13.90 2.31
N HIS A 66 -2.18 12.71 2.61
CA HIS A 66 -3.40 12.20 1.98
C HIS A 66 -4.63 12.43 2.87
N ASP A 67 -5.73 12.88 2.27
CA ASP A 67 -7.04 12.97 2.94
C ASP A 67 -7.71 11.59 3.03
N ALA A 68 -7.41 10.70 2.07
CA ALA A 68 -7.84 9.31 2.10
C ALA A 68 -6.81 8.38 1.46
N VAL A 69 -6.72 7.14 1.96
CA VAL A 69 -5.95 6.03 1.36
C VAL A 69 -6.84 4.80 1.31
N PHE A 70 -6.81 4.09 0.19
CA PHE A 70 -7.57 2.87 -0.04
C PHE A 70 -6.60 1.74 -0.40
N ALA A 71 -6.66 0.63 0.33
CA ALA A 71 -5.91 -0.59 0.05
C ALA A 71 -6.93 -1.70 -0.20
N PHE A 72 -7.23 -1.96 -1.46
CA PHE A 72 -8.22 -2.95 -1.89
C PHE A 72 -7.50 -4.13 -2.51
N GLU A 73 -7.84 -5.36 -2.08
CA GLU A 73 -7.33 -6.60 -2.69
C GLU A 73 -5.82 -6.65 -2.85
N CYS A 74 -5.11 -6.34 -1.78
CA CYS A 74 -3.65 -6.39 -1.84
C CYS A 74 -2.96 -6.62 -0.50
N LEU A 75 -3.57 -6.30 0.65
CA LEU A 75 -2.82 -6.31 1.91
C LEU A 75 -2.43 -7.73 2.33
N HIS A 76 -3.31 -8.71 2.07
CA HIS A 76 -3.04 -10.13 2.33
C HIS A 76 -1.92 -10.74 1.47
N ASP A 77 -1.63 -10.13 0.31
CA ASP A 77 -0.56 -10.52 -0.62
C ASP A 77 0.77 -9.84 -0.30
N MET A 78 0.79 -8.80 0.54
CA MET A 78 2.03 -8.10 0.82
C MET A 78 2.95 -8.95 1.69
N SER A 79 4.23 -9.08 1.28
CA SER A 79 5.25 -9.68 2.15
C SER A 79 5.45 -8.90 3.45
N ARG A 80 5.22 -7.58 3.42
CA ARG A 80 5.52 -6.65 4.52
C ARG A 80 4.34 -5.72 4.82
N PRO A 81 3.16 -6.26 5.22
CA PRO A 81 1.93 -5.49 5.33
C PRO A 81 2.02 -4.41 6.43
N VAL A 82 2.67 -4.70 7.55
CA VAL A 82 2.87 -3.74 8.65
C VAL A 82 3.70 -2.54 8.20
N GLU A 83 4.75 -2.76 7.41
CA GLU A 83 5.62 -1.67 6.94
C GLU A 83 4.91 -0.79 5.92
N THR A 84 4.08 -1.39 5.06
CA THR A 84 3.17 -0.66 4.17
C THR A 84 2.17 0.17 4.97
N LEU A 85 1.48 -0.43 5.95
CA LEU A 85 0.55 0.29 6.81
C LEU A 85 1.23 1.41 7.59
N ALA A 86 2.47 1.21 8.08
CA ALA A 86 3.23 2.24 8.77
C ALA A 86 3.62 3.39 7.82
N ALA A 87 3.89 3.10 6.55
CA ALA A 87 4.09 4.12 5.52
C ALA A 87 2.80 4.92 5.27
N ILE A 88 1.66 4.24 5.17
CA ILE A 88 0.34 4.88 5.06
C ILE A 88 0.08 5.77 6.27
N ARG A 89 0.36 5.28 7.49
CA ARG A 89 0.19 6.03 8.74
C ARG A 89 1.01 7.32 8.79
N ARG A 90 2.19 7.35 8.17
CA ARG A 90 3.03 8.55 8.04
C ARG A 90 2.53 9.51 6.96
N ALA A 91 1.92 8.98 5.89
CA ALA A 91 1.49 9.75 4.74
C ALA A 91 0.06 10.34 4.90
N ILE A 92 -0.78 9.77 5.75
CA ILE A 92 -2.15 10.25 5.98
C ILE A 92 -2.17 11.51 6.87
N LYS A 93 -2.98 12.50 6.50
CA LYS A 93 -3.20 13.71 7.30
C LYS A 93 -3.95 13.39 8.62
N PRO A 94 -3.80 14.23 9.66
CA PRO A 94 -4.73 14.21 10.79
C PRO A 94 -6.18 14.35 10.30
N GLY A 95 -7.06 13.43 10.71
CA GLY A 95 -8.45 13.38 10.27
C GLY A 95 -8.68 12.74 8.89
N GLY A 96 -7.63 12.30 8.19
CA GLY A 96 -7.77 11.52 6.97
C GLY A 96 -8.36 10.13 7.23
N SER A 97 -8.75 9.43 6.16
CA SER A 97 -9.36 8.10 6.26
C SER A 97 -8.49 7.03 5.57
N VAL A 98 -8.29 5.89 6.23
CA VAL A 98 -7.63 4.74 5.62
C VAL A 98 -8.64 3.61 5.59
N VAL A 99 -8.92 3.09 4.40
CA VAL A 99 -9.85 1.98 4.20
C VAL A 99 -9.10 0.80 3.60
N VAL A 100 -9.25 -0.36 4.22
CA VAL A 100 -8.80 -1.64 3.72
C VAL A 100 -10.03 -2.42 3.26
N MET A 101 -10.01 -2.96 2.05
CA MET A 101 -10.98 -3.95 1.58
C MET A 101 -10.20 -5.22 1.26
N ASP A 102 -10.64 -6.31 1.85
CA ASP A 102 -9.98 -7.61 1.73
C ASP A 102 -11.04 -8.70 1.92
N GLU A 103 -10.67 -9.98 1.75
CA GLU A 103 -11.65 -11.06 1.84
C GLU A 103 -12.36 -11.11 3.19
N ALA A 104 -13.66 -11.40 3.14
CA ALA A 104 -14.56 -11.52 4.28
C ALA A 104 -14.36 -12.85 5.03
N ALA A 105 -13.10 -13.25 5.25
CA ALA A 105 -12.74 -14.43 6.01
C ALA A 105 -13.42 -14.43 7.38
N ALA A 106 -13.82 -15.61 7.85
CA ALA A 106 -14.45 -15.77 9.16
C ALA A 106 -13.51 -15.30 10.29
N GLU A 107 -14.06 -14.93 11.44
CA GLU A 107 -13.26 -14.57 12.63
C GLU A 107 -12.37 -15.74 13.09
N SER A 108 -12.85 -16.97 12.96
CA SER A 108 -12.08 -18.18 13.25
C SER A 108 -12.41 -19.31 12.29
N LEU A 109 -11.45 -20.23 12.09
CA LEU A 109 -11.68 -21.46 11.34
C LEU A 109 -12.55 -22.40 12.16
N THR A 110 -13.67 -22.84 11.59
CA THR A 110 -14.54 -23.87 12.15
C THR A 110 -14.56 -25.09 11.23
N ALA A 111 -14.78 -26.28 11.80
CA ALA A 111 -14.83 -27.54 11.06
C ALA A 111 -16.19 -28.25 11.26
N PRO A 112 -16.89 -28.66 10.18
CA PRO A 112 -16.54 -28.40 8.77
C PRO A 112 -16.68 -26.93 8.40
N ALA A 113 -15.75 -26.42 7.57
CA ALA A 113 -15.80 -25.06 7.03
C ALA A 113 -16.85 -24.95 5.92
N ASP A 114 -17.46 -23.77 5.77
CA ASP A 114 -18.38 -23.50 4.67
C ASP A 114 -17.66 -23.39 3.31
N ASP A 115 -18.44 -23.32 2.23
CA ASP A 115 -17.90 -23.30 0.87
C ASP A 115 -17.10 -22.01 0.58
N THR A 116 -17.43 -20.90 1.25
CA THR A 116 -16.67 -19.65 1.12
C THR A 116 -15.28 -19.80 1.72
N GLU A 117 -15.16 -20.23 2.97
CA GLU A 117 -13.85 -20.44 3.61
C GLU A 117 -13.01 -21.47 2.83
N ARG A 118 -13.63 -22.54 2.33
CA ARG A 118 -12.93 -23.54 1.50
C ARG A 118 -12.40 -22.92 0.20
N LEU A 119 -13.17 -22.04 -0.44
CA LEU A 119 -12.74 -21.29 -1.62
C LEU A 119 -11.58 -20.34 -1.30
N LEU A 120 -11.68 -19.57 -0.20
CA LEU A 120 -10.64 -18.64 0.22
C LEU A 120 -9.32 -19.34 0.55
N TYR A 121 -9.37 -20.51 1.22
CA TYR A 121 -8.18 -21.35 1.40
C TYR A 121 -7.62 -21.86 0.07
N GLY A 122 -8.48 -22.16 -0.91
CA GLY A 122 -8.06 -22.49 -2.27
C GLY A 122 -7.25 -21.36 -2.93
N PHE A 123 -7.75 -20.13 -2.89
CA PHE A 123 -7.01 -18.95 -3.38
C PHE A 123 -5.73 -18.72 -2.61
N SER A 124 -5.78 -18.82 -1.28
CA SER A 124 -4.60 -18.63 -0.43
C SER A 124 -3.50 -19.60 -0.82
N LEU A 125 -3.78 -20.90 -0.90
CA LEU A 125 -2.76 -21.93 -1.12
C LEU A 125 -2.16 -21.89 -2.53
N LEU A 126 -2.95 -21.48 -3.52
CA LEU A 126 -2.56 -21.60 -4.94
C LEU A 126 -2.13 -20.28 -5.57
N VAL A 127 -2.43 -19.13 -4.95
CA VAL A 127 -2.18 -17.81 -5.54
C VAL A 127 -1.53 -16.86 -4.52
N CYS A 128 -2.29 -16.44 -3.51
CA CYS A 128 -1.97 -15.29 -2.68
C CYS A 128 -0.82 -15.54 -1.68
N LEU A 129 -0.83 -16.69 -1.01
CA LEU A 129 0.25 -17.03 -0.08
C LEU A 129 1.59 -17.22 -0.81
N PRO A 130 1.68 -17.95 -1.95
CA PRO A 130 2.89 -17.99 -2.75
C PRO A 130 3.40 -16.61 -3.19
N ASP A 131 2.50 -15.71 -3.65
CA ASP A 131 2.88 -14.35 -4.06
C ASP A 131 3.47 -13.55 -2.89
N GLY A 132 2.77 -13.54 -1.75
CA GLY A 132 3.26 -12.86 -0.55
C GLY A 132 4.56 -13.43 -0.01
N MET A 133 4.88 -14.70 -0.29
CA MET A 133 6.14 -15.35 0.07
C MET A 133 7.28 -15.14 -0.93
N ALA A 134 7.04 -14.54 -2.09
CA ALA A 134 8.03 -14.38 -3.16
C ALA A 134 9.23 -13.51 -2.75
N HIS A 135 9.06 -12.61 -1.79
CA HIS A 135 10.12 -11.77 -1.25
C HIS A 135 10.27 -11.98 0.26
N GLN A 136 11.53 -12.02 0.73
CA GLN A 136 11.84 -12.30 2.13
C GLN A 136 12.49 -11.10 2.84
N PRO A 137 12.25 -10.93 4.15
CA PRO A 137 11.24 -11.61 4.98
C PRO A 137 9.79 -11.32 4.54
N SER A 138 8.91 -12.29 4.81
CA SER A 138 7.48 -12.23 4.50
C SER A 138 6.62 -12.53 5.74
N ALA A 139 5.48 -11.85 5.84
CA ALA A 139 4.41 -12.15 6.79
C ALA A 139 3.62 -13.42 6.43
N ALA A 140 3.68 -13.86 5.17
CA ALA A 140 3.04 -15.07 4.66
C ALA A 140 1.56 -15.18 5.06
N THR A 141 0.80 -14.09 4.86
CA THR A 141 -0.60 -13.98 5.27
C THR A 141 -1.52 -14.80 4.37
N GLY A 142 -1.54 -14.50 3.08
CA GLY A 142 -2.46 -15.09 2.10
C GLY A 142 -3.90 -14.68 2.32
N THR A 143 -4.77 -15.03 1.36
CA THR A 143 -6.20 -14.63 1.25
C THR A 143 -6.98 -14.70 2.56
N VAL A 144 -6.70 -15.66 3.45
CA VAL A 144 -7.43 -15.82 4.71
C VAL A 144 -6.88 -14.87 5.78
N MET A 145 -6.78 -13.57 5.46
CA MET A 145 -6.41 -12.53 6.42
C MET A 145 -7.59 -12.26 7.37
N ARG A 146 -7.60 -12.97 8.50
CA ARG A 146 -8.65 -12.82 9.51
C ARG A 146 -8.67 -11.40 10.11
N PRO A 147 -9.83 -10.90 10.58
CA PRO A 147 -9.95 -9.58 11.18
C PRO A 147 -8.93 -9.31 12.30
N ASP A 148 -8.65 -10.29 13.16
CA ASP A 148 -7.64 -10.16 14.22
C ASP A 148 -6.20 -10.00 13.69
N THR A 149 -5.89 -10.61 12.54
CA THR A 149 -4.60 -10.42 11.87
C THR A 149 -4.47 -8.97 11.38
N LEU A 150 -5.51 -8.42 10.75
CA LEU A 150 -5.54 -7.03 10.31
C LEU A 150 -5.45 -6.05 11.51
N ARG A 151 -6.20 -6.31 12.59
CA ARG A 151 -6.13 -5.51 13.83
C ARG A 151 -4.71 -5.47 14.37
N ARG A 152 -4.03 -6.63 14.42
CA ARG A 152 -2.64 -6.71 14.85
C ARG A 152 -1.70 -5.93 13.94
N TYR A 153 -1.81 -6.09 12.61
CA TYR A 153 -0.98 -5.33 11.67
C TYR A 153 -1.19 -3.81 11.79
N ALA A 154 -2.44 -3.38 11.95
CA ALA A 154 -2.79 -1.97 12.13
C ALA A 154 -2.19 -1.40 13.43
N ALA A 155 -2.32 -2.13 14.54
CA ALA A 155 -1.73 -1.74 15.83
C ALA A 155 -0.20 -1.64 15.76
N GLU A 156 0.47 -2.64 15.17
CA GLU A 156 1.93 -2.63 14.96
C GLU A 156 2.37 -1.46 14.05
N ALA A 157 1.53 -1.06 13.10
CA ALA A 157 1.77 0.06 12.19
C ALA A 157 1.46 1.45 12.78
N GLY A 158 0.94 1.52 14.02
CA GLY A 158 0.64 2.78 14.72
C GLY A 158 -0.76 3.35 14.45
N PHE A 159 -1.69 2.53 14.00
CA PHE A 159 -3.13 2.84 14.06
C PHE A 159 -3.68 2.48 15.45
N ARG A 160 -4.73 3.19 15.87
CA ARG A 160 -5.36 3.03 17.18
C ARG A 160 -6.26 1.80 17.24
N ASP A 161 -7.04 1.58 16.18
CA ASP A 161 -8.04 0.52 16.12
C ASP A 161 -8.48 0.25 14.68
N VAL A 162 -9.28 -0.79 14.48
CA VAL A 162 -9.89 -1.16 13.20
C VAL A 162 -11.39 -1.32 13.37
N GLU A 163 -12.16 -0.52 12.63
CA GLU A 163 -13.62 -0.58 12.55
C GLU A 163 -14.03 -1.35 11.30
N VAL A 164 -14.95 -2.32 11.42
CA VAL A 164 -15.60 -2.92 10.24
C VAL A 164 -16.70 -1.98 9.76
N LEU A 165 -16.65 -1.58 8.50
CA LEU A 165 -17.67 -0.72 7.91
C LEU A 165 -18.94 -1.52 7.59
N PRO A 166 -20.15 -0.95 7.78
CA PRO A 166 -21.43 -1.63 7.54
C PRO A 166 -21.77 -1.67 6.04
N ILE A 167 -20.86 -2.23 5.25
CA ILE A 167 -21.03 -2.49 3.82
C ILE A 167 -21.22 -4.00 3.69
N GLU A 168 -22.48 -4.40 3.59
CA GLU A 168 -22.92 -5.80 3.51
C GLU A 168 -23.25 -6.17 2.05
N ASP A 169 -23.39 -7.46 1.78
CA ASP A 169 -23.78 -8.01 0.47
C ASP A 169 -22.86 -7.64 -0.72
N PHE A 170 -21.61 -7.25 -0.45
CA PHE A 170 -20.62 -6.91 -1.47
C PHE A 170 -19.70 -8.10 -1.81
N GLY A 171 -20.31 -9.23 -2.21
CA GLY A 171 -19.57 -10.44 -2.59
C GLY A 171 -18.77 -11.05 -1.44
N PHE A 172 -17.49 -11.36 -1.70
CA PHE A 172 -16.59 -11.95 -0.70
C PHE A 172 -15.77 -10.91 0.07
N TRP A 173 -16.15 -9.62 0.04
CA TRP A 173 -15.32 -8.54 0.55
C TRP A 173 -15.82 -8.01 1.89
N ARG A 174 -14.88 -7.66 2.76
CA ARG A 174 -15.12 -6.89 3.99
C ARG A 174 -14.33 -5.60 3.96
N PHE A 175 -14.98 -4.51 4.35
CA PHE A 175 -14.36 -3.20 4.42
C PHE A 175 -14.03 -2.85 5.86
N TYR A 176 -12.83 -2.33 6.07
CA TYR A 176 -12.31 -1.93 7.35
C TYR A 176 -11.82 -0.48 7.27
N ARG A 177 -12.10 0.31 8.30
CA ARG A 177 -11.51 1.63 8.50
C ARG A 177 -10.43 1.53 9.57
N LEU A 178 -9.20 1.95 9.26
CA LEU A 178 -8.14 2.06 10.25
C LEU A 178 -8.23 3.41 10.95
N LEU A 179 -8.32 3.40 12.28
CA LEU A 179 -8.45 4.60 13.10
C LEU A 179 -7.07 5.18 13.43
N ILE A 180 -6.90 6.49 13.21
CA ILE A 180 -5.63 7.24 13.33
C ILE A 180 -5.62 8.05 14.62
#